data_AF-A0A127SC73-F1
#
_entry.id   AF-A0A127SC73-F1
#
_cell.length_a   1.000
_cell.length_b   1.000
_cell.length_c   1.000
_cell.angle_alpha   90.00
_cell.angle_beta   90.00
_cell.angle_gamma   90.00
#
_symmetry.space_group_name_H-M   'P 1'
#
loop_
_entity.id
_entity.type
_entity.pdbx_description
1 polymer ?
#
loop_
_entity_poly.entity_id
_entity_poly.type
_entity_poly.pdbx_seq_one_letter_code
_entity_poly.pdbx_strand_id
1 'polypeptide(L)' 'CQAALRLGFHYEGTFRQALVYKGRNRDTAWFSLLDSEWPSRKDALESWLADSNFDEAGRQKTSHSRPE' A
#
# COMPACT_ATOMS: atom_id res chain seq x y z
N CYS A 1 8.18 0.53 -4.94
CA CYS A 1 7.34 0.78 -3.74
C CYS A 1 6.17 -0.22 -3.69
N GLN A 2 6.44 -1.46 -3.25
CA GLN A 2 5.44 -2.53 -3.30
C GLN A 2 4.38 -2.43 -2.18
N ALA A 3 4.73 -1.79 -1.06
CA ALA A 3 3.81 -1.57 0.05
C ALA A 3 2.63 -0.64 -0.31
N ALA A 4 2.89 0.44 -1.04
CA ALA A 4 1.83 1.36 -1.49
C ALA A 4 0.79 0.65 -2.37
N LEU A 5 1.26 -0.16 -3.33
CA LEU A 5 0.38 -0.98 -4.17
C LEU A 5 -0.42 -2.00 -3.34
N ARG A 6 0.22 -2.65 -2.37
CA ARG A 6 -0.46 -3.61 -1.48
C ARG A 6 -1.56 -2.94 -0.64
N LEU A 7 -1.38 -1.69 -0.26
CA LEU A 7 -2.39 -0.90 0.47
C LEU A 7 -3.48 -0.33 -0.44
N GLY A 8 -3.39 -0.55 -1.75
CA GLY A 8 -4.39 -0.14 -2.72
C GLY A 8 -4.19 1.26 -3.29
N PHE A 9 -3.02 1.87 -3.12
CA PHE A 9 -2.69 3.14 -3.78
C PHE A 9 -2.37 2.91 -5.26
N HIS A 10 -2.76 3.86 -6.11
CA HIS A 10 -2.48 3.87 -7.54
C HIS A 10 -1.21 4.66 -7.86
N TYR A 11 -0.41 4.19 -8.82
CA TYR A 11 0.80 4.88 -9.25
C TYR A 11 0.47 5.99 -10.23
N GLU A 12 1.01 7.19 -9.97
CA GLU A 12 0.71 8.39 -10.77
C GLU A 12 1.89 8.83 -11.64
N GLY A 13 3.13 8.49 -11.24
CA GLY A 13 4.31 8.90 -11.99
C GLY A 13 5.58 8.96 -11.15
N THR A 14 6.71 9.18 -11.82
CA THR A 14 8.02 9.33 -11.17
C THR A 14 8.66 10.64 -11.58
N PHE A 15 8.98 11.46 -10.59
CA PHE A 15 9.78 12.66 -10.81
C PHE A 15 11.25 12.27 -10.78
N ARG A 16 11.91 12.42 -11.94
CA ARG A 16 13.34 12.16 -12.08
C ARG A 16 14.13 13.26 -11.41
N GLN A 17 15.17 12.86 -10.67
CA GLN A 17 16.05 13.74 -9.93
C GLN A 17 15.36 14.71 -8.98
N ALA A 18 14.25 14.27 -8.39
CA ALA A 18 13.43 15.11 -7.54
C ALA A 18 14.22 15.68 -6.34
N LEU A 19 15.15 14.91 -5.79
CA LEU A 19 15.91 15.28 -4.60
C LEU A 19 17.33 14.70 -4.63
N VAL A 20 18.27 15.38 -3.97
CA VAL A 20 19.54 14.78 -3.56
C VAL A 20 19.46 14.47 -2.06
N TYR A 21 19.56 13.19 -1.71
CA TYR A 21 19.46 12.74 -0.33
C TYR A 21 20.70 11.92 0.05
N LYS A 22 21.39 12.34 1.13
CA LYS A 22 22.65 11.72 1.59
C LYS A 22 23.67 11.57 0.44
N GLY A 23 23.88 12.66 -0.31
CA GLY A 23 24.84 12.74 -1.41
C GLY A 23 24.47 11.94 -2.67
N ARG A 24 23.25 11.38 -2.75
CA ARG A 24 22.80 10.56 -3.89
C ARG A 24 21.56 11.15 -4.51
N ASN A 25 21.48 11.05 -5.84
CA ASN A 25 20.28 11.37 -6.58
C ASN A 25 19.12 10.42 -6.20
N ARG A 26 17.92 10.95 -6.04
CA ARG A 26 16.70 10.19 -5.76
C ARG A 26 15.59 10.60 -6.73
N ASP A 27 15.16 9.62 -7.51
CA ASP A 27 13.88 9.67 -8.22
C ASP A 27 12.74 9.38 -7.23
N THR A 28 11.61 10.09 -7.37
CA THR A 28 10.47 9.96 -6.46
C THR A 28 9.24 9.50 -7.21
N ALA A 29 8.79 8.28 -6.89
CA ALA A 29 7.54 7.72 -7.37
C ALA A 29 6.37 8.20 -6.50
N TRP A 30 5.33 8.71 -7.12
CA TRP A 30 4.12 9.23 -6.50
C TRP A 30 2.97 8.23 -6.63
N PHE A 31 2.17 8.16 -5.57
CA PHE A 31 1.01 7.29 -5.47
C PHE A 31 -0.15 8.04 -4.83
N SER A 32 -1.38 7.70 -5.22
CA SER A 32 -2.61 8.35 -4.76
C SER A 32 -3.62 7.30 -4.26
N LEU A 33 -4.56 7.75 -3.44
CA LEU A 33 -5.78 7.02 -3.10
C LEU A 33 -6.88 8.07 -2.96
N LEU A 34 -7.92 7.96 -3.78
CA LEU A 34 -9.00 8.93 -3.82
C LEU A 34 -10.06 8.66 -2.75
N ASP A 35 -10.87 9.67 -2.45
CA ASP A 35 -12.01 9.57 -1.55
C ASP A 35 -13.05 8.53 -2.02
N SER A 36 -13.27 8.43 -3.33
CA SER A 36 -14.17 7.44 -3.94
C SER A 36 -13.63 6.01 -3.84
N GLU A 37 -12.30 5.84 -3.76
CA GLU A 37 -11.64 4.54 -3.63
C GLU A 37 -11.55 4.09 -2.16
N TRP A 38 -11.52 5.05 -1.24
CA TRP A 38 -11.29 4.81 0.18
C TRP A 38 -12.30 3.85 0.84
N PRO A 39 -13.63 3.96 0.65
CA PRO A 39 -14.59 3.06 1.31
C PRO A 39 -14.27 1.58 1.05
N SER A 40 -14.01 1.21 -0.20
CA SER A 40 -13.67 -0.17 -0.56
C SER A 40 -12.32 -0.61 0.04
N ARG A 41 -11.32 0.27 0.06
CA ARG A 41 -10.00 -0.03 0.67
C ARG A 41 -10.08 -0.16 2.18
N LYS A 42 -10.90 0.67 2.84
CA LYS A 42 -11.14 0.63 4.28
C LYS A 42 -11.75 -0.70 4.69
N ASP A 43 -12.80 -1.16 4.00
CA ASP A 43 -13.46 -2.43 4.32
C ASP A 43 -12.51 -3.64 4.18
N ALA A 44 -11.66 -3.62 3.14
CA ALA A 44 -10.65 -4.64 2.93
C ALA A 44 -9.57 -4.64 4.02
N LEU A 45 -9.12 -3.45 4.45
CA LEU A 45 -8.16 -3.29 5.55
C LEU A 45 -8.76 -3.73 6.89
N GLU A 46 -9.99 -3.33 7.20
CA GLU A 46 -10.70 -3.72 8.42
C GLU A 46 -10.88 -5.24 8.49
N SER A 47 -11.27 -5.87 7.38
CA SER A 47 -11.39 -7.33 7.29
C SER A 47 -10.05 -8.05 7.47
N TRP A 48 -8.98 -7.49 6.91
CA TRP A 48 -7.64 -8.07 7.03
C TRP A 48 -7.06 -7.91 8.44
N LEU A 49 -7.37 -6.82 9.13
CA LEU A 49 -6.93 -6.54 10.50
C LEU A 49 -7.82 -7.18 11.57
N ALA A 50 -8.99 -7.70 11.21
CA ALA A 50 -9.88 -8.36 12.15
C ALA A 50 -9.21 -9.58 12.82
N ASP A 51 -9.46 -9.77 14.11
CA ASP A 51 -8.93 -10.90 14.89
C ASP A 51 -9.24 -12.26 14.27
N SER A 52 -10.40 -12.36 13.59
CA SER A 52 -10.82 -13.55 12.85
C SER A 52 -9.81 -13.95 11.76
N ASN A 53 -9.05 -12.99 11.22
CA ASN A 53 -8.02 -13.21 10.23
C ASN A 53 -6.68 -13.70 10.81
N PHE A 54 -6.54 -13.88 12.12
CA PHE A 54 -5.32 -14.41 12.73
C PHE A 54 -5.54 -15.81 13.32
N ASP A 55 -4.58 -16.71 13.13
CA ASP A 55 -4.57 -18.03 13.77
C ASP A 55 -4.07 -17.96 15.22
N GLU A 56 -4.14 -19.07 15.96
CA GLU A 56 -3.70 -19.14 17.37
C GLU A 56 -2.21 -18.82 17.56
N ALA A 57 -1.41 -18.87 16.48
CA ALA A 57 0.00 -18.49 16.46
C ALA A 57 0.23 -17.03 16.00
N GLY A 58 -0.82 -16.24 15.80
CA GLY A 58 -0.76 -14.85 15.36
C GLY A 58 -0.43 -14.68 13.87
N ARG A 59 -0.56 -15.73 13.05
CA ARG A 59 -0.32 -15.66 11.60
C ARG A 59 -1.61 -15.31 10.87
N GLN A 60 -1.50 -14.43 9.90
CA GLN A 60 -2.61 -14.06 9.02
C GLN A 60 -3.13 -15.27 8.22
N LYS A 61 -4.45 -15.45 8.17
CA LYS A 61 -5.15 -16.51 7.43
C LYS A 61 -5.36 -16.11 5.97
N THR A 62 -5.70 -14.84 5.74
CA THR A 62 -5.84 -14.24 4.41
C THR A 62 -4.87 -13.08 4.25
N SER A 63 -4.27 -12.97 3.06
CA SER A 63 -3.37 -11.87 2.74
C SER A 63 -4.17 -10.71 2.13
N HIS A 64 -3.88 -9.48 2.57
CA HIS A 64 -4.34 -8.25 1.93
C HIS A 64 -3.80 -8.05 0.50
N SER A 65 -2.87 -8.90 0.04
CA SER A 65 -2.24 -8.75 -1.27
C SER A 65 -2.80 -9.74 -2.29
N ARG A 66 -3.49 -9.22 -3.32
CA ARG A 66 -3.11 -9.32 -4.74
C ARG A 66 -4.18 -8.68 -5.63
N PRO A 67 -3.96 -7.49 -6.20
CA PRO A 67 -4.49 -7.20 -7.52
C PRO A 67 -3.70 -8.07 -8.52
N GLU A 68 -4.38 -8.71 -9.48
CA GLU A 68 -3.72 -9.15 -10.71
C GLU A 68 -3.22 -7.94 -11.51
#